data_AF-A0A3D2CB00-F1
#
_entry.id   AF-A0A3D2CB00-F1
#
_cell.length_a   1.000
_cell.length_b   1.000
_cell.length_c   1.000
_cell.angle_alpha   90.00
_cell.angle_beta   90.00
_cell.angle_gamma   90.00
#
_symmetry.space_group_name_H-M   'P 1'
#
loop_
_entity.id
_entity.type
_entity.pdbx_description
1 polymer ?
#
loop_
_entity_poly.entity_id
_entity_poly.type
_entity_poly.pdbx_seq_one_letter_code
_entity_poly.pdbx_strand_id
1 'polypeptide(L)'
;MIFEHPNTSADRFPSVTASGYGSEARPLEGRLSKLHIAPVRTVQLGLVARVATVFLPSAALGTVGHELGHWVAAHWLGCAPVLHFSSVSPRCSDALPMVSQMLGVASGPLGTMASGSVGMAMLWRWRQRHHRLDLQGVMWSMLALFWSRPVFNLVVQVGLLALGHATWQDTANNDEARLSLWMGLPQLALGIGCAIVAVGMCTWTARQIPRVDRPTWLVGAVMGALLGFAIWMGPVGPLLLP
;
A
#
# COMPACT_ATOMS: atom_id res chain seq x y z
N MET A 1 33.62 10.64 -46.50
CA MET A 1 32.96 11.62 -45.63
C MET A 1 33.90 11.85 -44.47
N ILE A 2 34.48 13.04 -44.42
CA ILE A 2 35.65 13.42 -43.61
C ILE A 2 35.13 13.78 -42.22
N PHE A 3 35.66 13.15 -41.17
CA PHE A 3 35.39 13.53 -39.78
C PHE A 3 36.52 14.44 -39.31
N GLU A 4 36.18 15.72 -39.16
CA GLU A 4 37.01 16.75 -38.56
C GLU A 4 37.09 16.59 -37.04
N HIS A 5 38.30 16.79 -36.50
CA HIS A 5 38.60 16.87 -35.08
C HIS A 5 38.02 18.15 -34.45
N PRO A 6 37.46 18.10 -33.22
CA PRO A 6 37.26 19.30 -32.42
C PRO A 6 38.48 19.62 -31.55
N ASN A 7 39.01 20.81 -31.85
CA ASN A 7 39.88 21.70 -31.08
C ASN A 7 39.95 21.50 -29.56
N THR A 8 41.17 21.27 -29.09
CA THR A 8 41.64 21.48 -27.73
C THR A 8 41.85 22.98 -27.46
N SER A 9 40.96 23.61 -26.67
CA SER A 9 41.23 24.90 -26.05
C SER A 9 41.86 24.69 -24.68
N ALA A 10 43.18 24.87 -24.64
CA ALA A 10 43.93 25.16 -23.43
C ALA A 10 43.54 26.54 -22.87
N ASP A 11 43.98 26.79 -21.63
CA ASP A 11 44.05 28.07 -20.92
C ASP A 11 42.90 28.41 -19.94
N ARG A 12 43.15 28.06 -18.67
CA ARG A 12 43.39 29.02 -17.57
C ARG A 12 43.31 28.29 -16.23
N PHE A 13 44.45 27.82 -15.74
CA PHE A 13 44.59 27.50 -14.32
C PHE A 13 44.89 28.80 -13.58
N PRO A 14 44.06 29.23 -12.61
CA PRO A 14 44.44 30.28 -11.68
C PRO A 14 45.58 29.78 -10.79
N SER A 15 46.67 30.54 -10.76
CA SER A 15 47.79 30.36 -9.84
C SER A 15 47.29 30.47 -8.40
N VAL A 16 47.21 29.34 -7.70
CA VAL A 16 46.98 29.29 -6.26
C VAL A 16 48.26 29.77 -5.58
N THR A 17 48.26 31.02 -5.14
CA THR A 17 49.29 31.56 -4.28
C THR A 17 49.23 30.88 -2.92
N ALA A 18 50.25 30.08 -2.61
CA ALA A 18 50.51 29.54 -1.29
C ALA A 18 50.92 30.69 -0.34
N SER A 19 49.96 31.19 0.42
CA SER A 19 50.20 32.13 1.51
C SER A 19 49.25 31.80 2.65
N GLY A 20 49.83 31.50 3.82
CA GLY A 20 49.09 31.48 5.08
C GLY A 20 48.79 30.10 5.66
N TYR A 21 49.82 29.29 5.92
CA TYR A 21 49.75 28.28 7.00
C TYR A 21 49.89 29.00 8.36
N GLY A 22 48.87 29.77 8.72
CA GLY A 22 48.65 30.25 10.08
C GLY A 22 47.91 29.18 10.85
N SER A 23 48.66 28.38 11.62
CA SER A 23 48.15 27.39 12.57
C SER A 23 47.46 28.09 13.75
N GLU A 24 46.27 28.66 13.54
CA GLU A 24 45.36 28.93 14.64
C GLU A 24 44.57 27.65 14.94
N ALA A 25 45.02 26.93 15.96
CA ALA A 25 44.23 25.89 16.60
C ALA A 25 42.98 26.55 17.22
N ARG A 26 41.92 26.70 16.42
CA ARG A 26 40.62 27.14 16.94
C ARG A 26 40.11 26.08 17.92
N PRO A 27 39.81 26.43 19.18
CA PRO A 27 39.32 25.46 20.15
C PRO A 27 38.01 24.83 19.65
N LEU A 28 38.04 23.51 19.45
CA LEU A 28 36.89 22.70 19.03
C LEU A 28 35.79 22.60 20.11
N GLU A 29 36.01 23.16 21.30
CA GLU A 29 35.10 23.11 22.45
C GLU A 29 33.76 23.83 22.21
N GLY A 30 33.66 24.74 21.22
CA GLY A 30 32.43 25.46 20.90
C GLY A 30 31.43 24.74 19.99
N ARG A 31 31.80 23.62 19.35
CA ARG A 31 30.93 22.92 18.36
C ARG A 31 30.14 21.74 18.93
N LEU A 32 30.54 21.20 20.08
CA LEU A 32 29.85 20.05 20.70
C LEU A 32 28.65 20.48 21.56
N SER A 33 28.56 21.74 21.98
CA SER A 33 27.44 22.25 22.79
C SER A 33 26.15 22.53 22.00
N LYS A 34 26.16 22.35 20.67
CA LYS A 34 24.98 22.50 19.79
C LYS A 34 24.49 21.19 19.18
N LEU A 35 24.96 20.04 19.66
CA LEU A 35 24.22 18.79 19.46
C LEU A 35 23.01 18.77 20.39
N HIS A 36 22.00 19.55 20.04
CA HIS A 36 20.64 19.29 20.48
C HIS A 36 20.27 17.91 19.92
N ILE A 37 20.48 16.87 20.73
CA ILE A 37 19.89 15.56 20.49
C ILE A 37 18.39 15.82 20.49
N ALA A 38 17.80 15.89 19.29
CA ALA A 38 16.37 16.08 19.17
C ALA A 38 15.70 14.96 19.98
N PRO A 39 14.78 15.29 20.90
CA PRO A 39 14.18 14.30 21.77
C PRO A 39 13.63 13.16 20.93
N VAL A 40 14.01 11.93 21.29
CA VAL A 40 13.51 10.71 20.64
C VAL A 40 11.99 10.80 20.64
N ARG A 41 11.39 10.84 19.45
CA ARG A 41 9.94 10.96 19.30
C ARG A 41 9.28 9.74 19.94
N THR A 42 8.61 9.97 21.06
CA THR A 42 7.91 8.92 21.78
C THR A 42 6.63 8.53 21.05
N VAL A 43 6.39 7.23 20.97
CA VAL A 43 5.12 6.67 20.48
C VAL A 43 4.02 7.05 21.48
N GLN A 44 2.98 7.73 20.99
CA GLN A 44 1.87 8.16 21.84
C GLN A 44 0.83 7.04 21.94
N LEU A 45 0.85 6.27 23.03
CA LEU A 45 0.00 5.09 23.19
C LEU A 45 -1.50 5.37 22.97
N GLY A 46 -2.00 6.52 23.44
CA GLY A 46 -3.41 6.91 23.23
C GLY A 46 -3.76 7.20 21.76
N LEU A 47 -2.80 7.62 20.94
CA LEU A 47 -3.02 7.74 19.49
C LEU A 47 -2.87 6.37 18.79
N VAL A 48 -1.94 5.50 19.23
CA VAL A 48 -1.85 4.10 18.74
C VAL A 48 -3.19 3.39 18.92
N ALA A 49 -3.76 3.44 20.12
CA ALA A 49 -5.04 2.79 20.42
C ALA A 49 -6.17 3.31 19.54
N ARG A 50 -6.29 4.64 19.38
CA ARG A 50 -7.30 5.24 18.48
C ARG A 50 -7.15 4.80 17.03
N VAL A 51 -5.92 4.78 16.52
CA VAL A 51 -5.65 4.30 15.15
C VAL A 51 -6.00 2.82 15.03
N ALA A 52 -5.54 1.99 15.96
CA ALA A 52 -5.82 0.55 15.95
C ALA A 52 -7.33 0.26 15.99
N THR A 53 -8.11 0.96 16.82
CA THR A 53 -9.56 0.79 16.91
C THR A 53 -10.27 1.13 15.58
N VAL A 54 -9.81 2.15 14.84
CA VAL A 54 -10.38 2.48 13.52
C VAL A 54 -9.97 1.45 12.47
N PHE A 55 -8.74 0.93 12.54
CA PHE A 55 -8.25 -0.08 11.60
C PHE A 55 -8.80 -1.49 11.86
N LEU A 56 -9.24 -1.80 13.07
CA LEU A 56 -9.81 -3.11 13.40
C LEU A 56 -11.00 -3.51 12.51
N PRO A 57 -12.06 -2.69 12.34
CA PRO A 57 -13.14 -3.01 11.39
C PRO A 57 -12.73 -2.85 9.93
N SER A 58 -11.61 -2.15 9.64
CA SER A 58 -11.19 -1.89 8.25
C SER A 58 -10.83 -3.15 7.48
N ALA A 59 -10.30 -4.17 8.16
CA ALA A 59 -9.98 -5.45 7.53
C ALA A 59 -11.26 -6.14 7.02
N ALA A 60 -12.30 -6.20 7.86
CA ALA A 60 -13.61 -6.73 7.48
C ALA A 60 -14.23 -5.91 6.34
N LEU A 61 -14.27 -4.58 6.47
CA LEU A 61 -14.82 -3.69 5.43
C LEU A 61 -14.07 -3.79 4.11
N GLY A 62 -12.75 -3.93 4.15
CA GLY A 62 -11.92 -4.10 2.96
C GLY A 62 -12.20 -5.45 2.27
N THR A 63 -12.38 -6.53 3.05
CA THR A 63 -12.74 -7.84 2.52
C THR A 63 -14.14 -7.87 1.95
N VAL A 64 -15.14 -7.46 2.71
CA VAL A 64 -16.52 -7.40 2.22
C VAL A 64 -16.64 -6.45 1.03
N GLY A 65 -15.94 -5.31 1.04
CA GLY A 65 -15.93 -4.37 -0.07
C GLY A 65 -15.33 -4.93 -1.36
N HIS A 66 -14.28 -5.76 -1.25
CA HIS A 66 -13.71 -6.49 -2.38
C HIS A 66 -14.67 -7.52 -2.93
N GLU A 67 -15.21 -8.36 -2.06
CA GLU A 67 -16.18 -9.39 -2.44
C GLU A 67 -17.45 -8.76 -3.03
N LEU A 68 -17.88 -7.62 -2.51
CA LEU A 68 -19.02 -6.88 -3.07
C LEU A 68 -18.75 -6.42 -4.52
N GLY A 69 -17.50 -6.12 -4.87
CA GLY A 69 -17.11 -5.84 -6.25
C GLY A 69 -17.44 -7.02 -7.18
N HIS A 70 -16.99 -8.22 -6.82
CA HIS A 70 -17.30 -9.46 -7.55
C HIS A 70 -18.80 -9.73 -7.60
N TRP A 71 -19.49 -9.53 -6.47
CA TRP A 71 -20.92 -9.73 -6.36
C TRP A 71 -21.69 -8.81 -7.32
N VAL A 72 -21.38 -7.51 -7.34
CA VAL A 72 -22.02 -6.53 -8.22
C VAL A 72 -21.79 -6.88 -9.69
N ALA A 73 -20.55 -7.24 -10.05
CA ALA A 73 -20.23 -7.63 -11.43
C ALA A 73 -20.99 -8.90 -11.85
N ALA A 74 -21.01 -9.94 -11.02
CA ALA A 74 -21.74 -11.17 -11.31
C ALA A 74 -23.26 -10.93 -11.41
N HIS A 75 -23.82 -10.06 -10.55
CA HIS A 75 -25.22 -9.70 -10.59
C HIS A 75 -25.58 -8.96 -11.88
N TRP A 76 -24.75 -8.00 -12.32
CA TRP A 76 -24.95 -7.29 -13.59
C TRP A 76 -24.81 -8.19 -14.82
N LEU A 77 -24.06 -9.29 -14.72
CA LEU A 77 -23.95 -10.30 -15.76
C LEU A 77 -25.13 -11.29 -15.78
N GLY A 78 -26.15 -11.09 -14.94
CA GLY A 78 -27.35 -11.91 -14.90
C GLY A 78 -27.21 -13.19 -14.05
N CYS A 79 -26.15 -13.32 -13.26
CA CYS A 79 -25.98 -14.45 -12.36
C CYS A 79 -26.69 -14.22 -11.01
N ALA A 80 -26.75 -15.26 -10.17
CA ALA A 80 -27.33 -15.21 -8.83
C ALA A 80 -26.25 -15.31 -7.72
N PRO A 81 -25.36 -14.32 -7.61
CA PRO A 81 -24.18 -14.43 -6.75
C PRO A 81 -24.53 -14.55 -5.27
N VAL A 82 -23.79 -15.40 -4.58
CA VAL A 82 -23.83 -15.56 -3.12
C VAL A 82 -22.54 -15.04 -2.52
N LEU A 83 -22.70 -14.09 -1.60
CA LEU A 83 -21.60 -13.50 -0.84
C LEU A 83 -21.23 -14.40 0.34
N HIS A 84 -19.97 -14.76 0.44
CA HIS A 84 -19.37 -15.44 1.59
C HIS A 84 -18.44 -14.48 2.33
N PHE A 85 -18.04 -14.82 3.56
CA PHE A 85 -17.20 -13.93 4.37
C PHE A 85 -15.81 -13.62 3.76
N SER A 86 -15.34 -14.48 2.85
CA SER A 86 -14.01 -14.42 2.23
C SER A 86 -14.01 -14.66 0.72
N SER A 87 -15.18 -14.81 0.09
CA SER A 87 -15.30 -15.09 -1.35
C SER A 87 -16.69 -14.78 -1.89
N VAL A 88 -16.86 -14.85 -3.22
CA VAL A 88 -18.17 -14.83 -3.89
C VAL A 88 -18.35 -16.06 -4.78
N SER A 89 -19.50 -16.71 -4.64
CA SER A 89 -19.96 -17.75 -5.56
C SER A 89 -20.88 -17.12 -6.61
N PRO A 90 -20.46 -16.93 -7.88
CA PRO A 90 -21.24 -16.17 -8.85
C PRO A 90 -22.57 -16.83 -9.27
N ARG A 91 -22.67 -18.18 -9.24
CA ARG A 91 -23.86 -18.98 -9.64
C ARG A 91 -24.53 -18.49 -10.93
N CYS A 92 -23.87 -18.74 -12.06
CA CYS A 92 -24.40 -18.45 -13.40
C CYS A 92 -25.03 -19.71 -14.00
N SER A 93 -26.16 -19.57 -14.71
CA SER A 93 -26.83 -20.67 -15.43
C SER A 93 -26.04 -21.11 -16.66
N ASP A 94 -25.46 -20.14 -17.37
CA ASP A 94 -24.77 -20.33 -18.63
C ASP A 94 -23.28 -20.00 -18.50
N ALA A 95 -22.48 -20.63 -19.37
CA ALA A 95 -21.06 -20.30 -19.48
C ALA A 95 -20.90 -18.87 -20.00
N LEU A 96 -20.44 -17.97 -19.12
CA LEU A 96 -20.18 -16.58 -19.49
C LEU A 96 -19.02 -16.49 -20.50
N PRO A 97 -19.07 -15.56 -21.46
CA PRO A 97 -17.92 -15.25 -22.31
C PRO A 97 -16.69 -14.91 -21.47
N MET A 98 -15.50 -15.23 -21.98
CA MET A 98 -14.23 -14.99 -21.28
C MET A 98 -14.10 -13.54 -20.78
N VAL A 99 -14.46 -12.56 -21.61
CA VAL A 99 -14.40 -11.12 -21.23
C VAL A 99 -15.28 -10.82 -20.01
N SER A 100 -16.48 -11.40 -19.93
CA SER A 100 -17.37 -11.23 -18.78
C SER A 100 -16.79 -11.86 -17.51
N GLN A 101 -16.12 -13.01 -17.63
CA GLN A 101 -15.41 -13.63 -16.50
C GLN A 101 -14.23 -12.77 -16.04
N MET A 102 -13.46 -12.21 -16.98
CA MET A 102 -12.37 -11.28 -16.68
C MET A 102 -12.86 -10.05 -15.94
N LEU A 103 -13.97 -9.45 -16.38
CA LEU A 103 -14.60 -8.31 -15.69
C LEU A 103 -15.07 -8.70 -14.28
N GLY A 104 -15.67 -9.89 -14.14
CA GLY A 104 -16.09 -10.42 -12.84
C GLY A 104 -14.92 -10.54 -11.86
N VAL A 105 -13.79 -11.10 -12.28
CA VAL A 105 -12.58 -11.23 -11.44
C VAL A 105 -11.90 -9.88 -11.21
N ALA A 106 -11.84 -8.99 -12.19
CA ALA A 106 -11.19 -7.69 -12.01
C ALA A 106 -11.97 -6.75 -11.08
N SER A 107 -13.29 -6.91 -10.98
CA SER A 107 -14.17 -5.98 -10.24
C SER A 107 -13.87 -5.86 -8.74
N GLY A 108 -13.45 -6.93 -8.07
CA GLY A 108 -13.03 -6.89 -6.65
C GLY A 108 -11.79 -6.02 -6.42
N PRO A 109 -10.64 -6.36 -7.05
CA PRO A 109 -9.44 -5.53 -7.00
C PRO A 109 -9.69 -4.08 -7.43
N LEU A 110 -10.44 -3.87 -8.52
CA LEU A 110 -10.75 -2.51 -9.01
C LEU A 110 -11.62 -1.73 -8.01
N GLY A 111 -12.61 -2.37 -7.38
CA GLY A 111 -13.47 -1.73 -6.38
C GLY A 111 -12.69 -1.27 -5.15
N THR A 112 -11.76 -2.09 -4.67
CA THR A 112 -10.90 -1.71 -3.53
C THR A 112 -9.90 -0.61 -3.89
N MET A 113 -9.30 -0.64 -5.09
CA MET A 113 -8.43 0.43 -5.61
C MET A 113 -9.20 1.75 -5.80
N ALA A 114 -10.44 1.70 -6.28
CA ALA A 114 -11.30 2.87 -6.42
C ALA A 114 -11.61 3.49 -5.04
N SER A 115 -12.00 2.65 -4.08
CA SER A 115 -12.26 3.08 -2.70
C SER A 115 -11.01 3.68 -2.05
N GLY A 116 -9.85 3.05 -2.24
CA GLY A 116 -8.55 3.58 -1.80
C GLY A 116 -8.22 4.93 -2.41
N SER A 117 -8.52 5.12 -3.70
CA SER A 117 -8.30 6.39 -4.40
C SER A 117 -9.18 7.52 -3.85
N VAL A 118 -10.44 7.23 -3.49
CA VAL A 118 -11.31 8.18 -2.79
C VAL A 118 -10.71 8.55 -1.43
N GLY A 119 -10.25 7.56 -0.66
CA GLY A 119 -9.57 7.79 0.62
C GLY A 119 -8.33 8.68 0.49
N MET A 120 -7.51 8.44 -0.54
CA MET A 120 -6.35 9.28 -0.85
C MET A 120 -6.74 10.72 -1.16
N ALA A 121 -7.74 10.94 -2.04
CA ALA A 121 -8.20 12.28 -2.39
C ALA A 121 -8.71 13.05 -1.16
N MET A 122 -9.48 12.40 -0.29
CA MET A 122 -9.99 12.99 0.95
C MET A 122 -8.88 13.26 1.96
N LEU A 123 -7.90 12.35 2.08
CA LEU A 123 -6.74 12.53 2.96
C LEU A 123 -5.89 13.71 2.52
N TRP A 124 -5.65 13.87 1.22
CA TRP A 124 -4.93 15.01 0.67
C TRP A 124 -5.63 16.33 1.01
N ARG A 125 -6.96 16.41 0.77
CA ARG A 125 -7.76 17.59 1.11
C ARG A 125 -7.74 17.89 2.61
N TRP A 126 -7.85 16.86 3.45
CA TRP A 126 -7.75 17.00 4.91
C TRP A 126 -6.38 17.53 5.33
N ARG A 127 -5.31 17.05 4.71
CA ARG A 127 -3.93 17.40 5.08
C ARG A 127 -3.58 18.87 4.84
N GLN A 128 -4.27 19.54 3.91
CA GLN A 128 -4.10 20.98 3.67
C GLN A 128 -4.56 21.86 4.84
N ARG A 129 -5.41 21.34 5.74
CA ARG A 129 -6.03 22.11 6.81
C ARG A 129 -5.53 21.75 8.21
N HIS A 130 -4.91 20.58 8.37
CA HIS A 130 -4.59 20.03 9.68
C HIS A 130 -3.09 19.75 9.85
N HIS A 131 -2.55 20.17 11.01
CA HIS A 131 -1.14 19.96 11.38
C HIS A 131 -0.91 18.74 12.27
N ARG A 132 -1.98 18.17 12.83
CA ARG A 132 -1.97 16.99 13.72
C ARG A 132 -2.96 15.97 13.21
N LEU A 133 -2.71 14.69 13.52
CA LEU A 133 -3.59 13.59 13.16
C LEU A 133 -4.81 13.55 14.11
N ASP A 134 -5.98 13.84 13.57
CA ASP A 134 -7.28 13.69 14.23
C ASP A 134 -8.00 12.43 13.75
N LEU A 135 -9.19 12.15 14.29
CA LEU A 135 -9.96 10.96 13.92
C LEU A 135 -10.31 10.93 12.43
N GLN A 136 -10.64 12.08 11.85
CA GLN A 136 -11.00 12.18 10.43
C GLN A 136 -9.81 11.82 9.53
N GLY A 137 -8.61 12.32 9.83
CA GLY A 137 -7.38 11.95 9.14
C GLY A 137 -7.06 10.46 9.27
N VAL A 138 -7.32 9.86 10.43
CA VAL A 138 -7.20 8.39 10.61
C VAL A 138 -8.16 7.65 9.68
N MET A 139 -9.44 8.01 9.64
CA MET A 139 -10.44 7.37 8.77
C MET A 139 -10.06 7.48 7.28
N TRP A 140 -9.62 8.66 6.82
CA TRP A 140 -9.18 8.81 5.43
C TRP A 140 -7.91 8.04 5.12
N SER A 141 -6.97 7.96 6.06
CA SER A 141 -5.77 7.14 5.91
C SER A 141 -6.09 5.64 5.87
N MET A 142 -7.08 5.21 6.64
CA MET A 142 -7.58 3.83 6.64
C MET A 142 -8.20 3.46 5.30
N LEU A 143 -9.08 4.32 4.78
CA LEU A 143 -9.66 4.12 3.45
C LEU A 143 -8.58 4.13 2.36
N ALA A 144 -7.63 5.06 2.41
CA ALA A 144 -6.51 5.13 1.47
C ALA A 144 -5.66 3.85 1.45
N LEU A 145 -5.48 3.21 2.62
CA LEU A 145 -4.74 1.96 2.75
C LEU A 145 -5.47 0.74 2.18
N PHE A 146 -6.64 0.86 1.56
CA PHE A 146 -7.19 -0.22 0.72
C PHE A 146 -6.28 -0.56 -0.46
N TRP A 147 -5.44 0.39 -0.90
CA TRP A 147 -4.34 0.11 -1.82
C TRP A 147 -3.31 -0.90 -1.29
N SER A 148 -3.29 -1.24 0.00
CA SER A 148 -2.38 -2.27 0.53
C SER A 148 -2.78 -3.71 0.15
N ARG A 149 -4.00 -3.94 -0.34
CA ARG A 149 -4.50 -5.29 -0.68
C ARG A 149 -3.65 -6.03 -1.73
N PRO A 150 -3.29 -5.44 -2.89
CA PRO A 150 -2.40 -6.11 -3.84
C PRO A 150 -1.05 -6.50 -3.25
N VAL A 151 -0.51 -5.70 -2.32
CA VAL A 151 0.73 -6.03 -1.61
C VAL A 151 0.51 -7.21 -0.68
N PHE A 152 -0.56 -7.18 0.12
CA PHE A 152 -0.91 -8.26 1.03
C PHE A 152 -1.12 -9.59 0.27
N ASN A 153 -1.93 -9.56 -0.80
CA ASN A 153 -2.22 -10.73 -1.62
C ASN A 153 -0.94 -11.34 -2.21
N LEU A 154 -0.04 -10.51 -2.77
CA LEU A 154 1.22 -10.98 -3.32
C LEU A 154 2.14 -11.55 -2.23
N VAL A 155 2.26 -10.88 -1.08
CA VAL A 155 3.10 -11.35 0.03
C VAL A 155 2.61 -12.68 0.57
N VAL A 156 1.30 -12.84 0.76
CA VAL A 156 0.71 -14.10 1.22
C VAL A 156 0.93 -15.20 0.17
N GLN A 157 0.67 -14.92 -1.10
CA GLN A 157 0.84 -15.89 -2.18
C GLN A 157 2.30 -16.37 -2.30
N VAL A 158 3.26 -15.45 -2.36
CA VAL A 158 4.69 -15.77 -2.43
C VAL A 158 5.16 -16.45 -1.14
N GLY A 159 4.68 -16.00 0.02
CA GLY A 159 5.00 -16.61 1.31
C GLY A 159 4.54 -18.06 1.40
N LEU A 160 3.30 -18.35 1.01
CA LEU A 160 2.77 -19.72 1.01
C LEU A 160 3.52 -20.63 0.02
N LEU A 161 3.87 -20.12 -1.17
CA LEU A 161 4.70 -20.85 -2.14
C LEU A 161 6.11 -21.12 -1.58
N ALA A 162 6.76 -20.11 -1.01
CA ALA A 162 8.13 -20.21 -0.48
C ALA A 162 8.22 -21.17 0.72
N LEU A 163 7.15 -21.25 1.53
CA LEU A 163 7.06 -22.18 2.66
C LEU A 163 6.58 -23.59 2.26
N GLY A 164 6.23 -23.81 0.98
CA GLY A 164 5.73 -25.09 0.49
C GLY A 164 4.31 -25.44 0.97
N HIS A 165 3.55 -24.45 1.44
CA HIS A 165 2.16 -24.61 1.90
C HIS A 165 1.13 -24.45 0.77
N ALA A 166 1.55 -23.97 -0.40
CA ALA A 166 0.71 -23.85 -1.58
C ALA A 166 1.48 -24.29 -2.83
N THR A 167 0.75 -24.78 -3.82
CA THR A 167 1.26 -25.08 -5.16
C THR A 167 1.01 -23.92 -6.13
N TRP A 168 1.65 -23.97 -7.30
CA TRP A 168 1.36 -23.03 -8.40
C TRP A 168 -0.11 -23.13 -8.86
N GLN A 169 -0.72 -24.31 -8.77
CA GLN A 169 -2.13 -24.52 -9.06
C GLN A 169 -3.04 -23.85 -8.03
N ASP A 170 -2.74 -23.97 -6.74
CA ASP A 170 -3.55 -23.35 -5.68
C ASP A 170 -3.54 -21.82 -5.81
N THR A 171 -2.37 -21.27 -6.14
CA THR A 171 -2.18 -19.84 -6.32
C THR A 171 -2.76 -19.31 -7.63
N ALA A 172 -3.18 -20.17 -8.55
CA ALA A 172 -3.82 -19.77 -9.80
C ALA A 172 -5.27 -19.32 -9.60
N ASN A 173 -5.85 -19.56 -8.42
CA ASN A 173 -7.21 -19.13 -8.08
C ASN A 173 -7.30 -17.68 -7.59
N ASN A 174 -6.17 -17.02 -7.30
CA ASN A 174 -6.15 -15.62 -6.91
C ASN A 174 -6.54 -14.70 -8.07
N ASP A 175 -7.22 -13.59 -7.79
CA ASP A 175 -7.77 -12.69 -8.81
C ASP A 175 -6.70 -12.21 -9.81
N GLU A 176 -5.57 -11.69 -9.30
CA GLU A 176 -4.49 -11.18 -10.14
C GLU A 176 -3.77 -12.29 -10.91
N ALA A 177 -3.71 -13.50 -10.35
CA ALA A 177 -3.12 -14.66 -11.01
C ALA A 177 -3.99 -15.16 -12.16
N ARG A 178 -5.31 -15.27 -11.94
CA ARG A 178 -6.30 -15.63 -12.96
C ARG A 178 -6.26 -14.64 -14.13
N LEU A 179 -6.26 -13.35 -13.81
CA LEU A 179 -6.17 -12.30 -14.82
C LEU A 179 -4.85 -12.38 -15.60
N SER A 180 -3.72 -12.64 -14.93
CA SER A 180 -2.42 -12.83 -15.60
C SER A 180 -2.48 -13.99 -16.60
N LEU A 181 -3.00 -15.14 -16.18
CA LEU A 181 -3.09 -16.34 -17.02
C LEU A 181 -4.02 -16.13 -18.21
N TRP A 182 -5.17 -15.47 -18.03
CA TRP A 182 -6.07 -15.14 -19.13
C TRP A 182 -5.47 -14.16 -20.15
N MET A 183 -4.55 -13.29 -19.73
CA MET A 183 -3.80 -12.40 -20.62
C MET A 183 -2.56 -13.07 -21.26
N GLY A 184 -2.29 -14.34 -20.96
CA GLY A 184 -1.07 -15.04 -21.42
C GLY A 184 0.21 -14.51 -20.75
N LEU A 185 0.09 -13.86 -19.59
CA LEU A 185 1.22 -13.36 -18.81
C LEU A 185 1.67 -14.41 -17.78
N PRO A 186 2.93 -14.33 -17.29
CA PRO A 186 3.35 -15.12 -16.14
C PRO A 186 2.41 -14.90 -14.95
N GLN A 187 2.10 -15.95 -14.19
CA GLN A 187 1.08 -15.96 -13.15
C GLN A 187 1.21 -14.82 -12.10
N LEU A 188 2.44 -14.40 -11.80
CA LEU A 188 2.70 -13.34 -10.82
C LEU A 188 2.82 -11.94 -11.45
N ALA A 189 2.80 -11.81 -12.77
CA ALA A 189 3.13 -10.57 -13.46
C ALA A 189 2.20 -9.41 -13.07
N LEU A 190 0.88 -9.63 -13.12
CA LEU A 190 -0.09 -8.59 -12.74
C LEU A 190 -0.01 -8.31 -11.23
N GLY A 191 0.11 -9.35 -10.40
CA GLY A 191 0.25 -9.21 -8.95
C GLY A 191 1.45 -8.35 -8.55
N ILE A 192 2.62 -8.59 -9.15
CA ILE A 192 3.83 -7.80 -8.95
C ILE A 192 3.62 -6.34 -9.42
N GLY A 193 3.06 -6.15 -10.62
CA GLY A 193 2.78 -4.82 -11.15
C GLY A 193 1.86 -4.00 -10.24
N CYS A 194 0.74 -4.59 -9.82
CA CYS A 194 -0.20 -3.96 -8.90
C CYS A 194 0.42 -3.70 -7.53
N ALA A 195 1.23 -4.63 -6.98
CA ALA A 195 1.92 -4.45 -5.71
C ALA A 195 2.92 -3.28 -5.74
N ILE A 196 3.66 -3.10 -6.84
CA ILE A 196 4.59 -1.96 -6.98
C ILE A 196 3.83 -0.63 -6.94
N VAL A 197 2.74 -0.51 -7.69
CA VAL A 197 1.89 0.69 -7.67
C VAL A 197 1.34 0.92 -6.27
N ALA A 198 0.81 -0.13 -5.65
CA ALA A 198 0.27 -0.11 -4.30
C ALA A 198 1.29 0.32 -3.24
N VAL A 199 2.54 -0.13 -3.30
CA VAL A 199 3.63 0.34 -2.42
C VAL A 199 3.84 1.84 -2.59
N GLY A 200 3.81 2.34 -3.83
CA GLY A 200 3.86 3.77 -4.13
C GLY A 200 2.72 4.54 -3.46
N MET A 201 1.48 4.05 -3.56
CA MET A 201 0.30 4.67 -2.96
C MET A 201 0.29 4.60 -1.43
N CYS A 202 0.73 3.48 -0.84
CA CYS A 202 0.87 3.33 0.61
C CYS A 202 1.95 4.27 1.15
N THR A 203 3.08 4.39 0.44
CA THR A 203 4.16 5.32 0.80
C THR A 203 3.68 6.77 0.70
N TRP A 204 2.93 7.11 -0.35
CA TRP A 204 2.31 8.42 -0.50
C TRP A 204 1.35 8.72 0.66
N THR A 205 0.51 7.76 1.04
CA THR A 205 -0.44 7.87 2.17
C THR A 205 0.29 8.16 3.48
N ALA A 206 1.33 7.38 3.79
CA ALA A 206 2.17 7.60 4.98
C ALA A 206 2.85 8.98 4.99
N ARG A 207 3.20 9.52 3.81
CA ARG A 207 3.77 10.88 3.69
C ARG A 207 2.76 11.97 4.00
N GLN A 208 1.47 11.75 3.74
CA GLN A 208 0.42 12.72 4.09
C GLN A 208 0.26 12.86 5.60
N ILE A 209 0.51 11.80 6.38
CA ILE A 209 0.44 11.86 7.85
C ILE A 209 1.50 12.83 8.40
N PRO A 210 1.14 13.72 9.36
CA PRO A 210 2.09 14.64 9.98
C PRO A 210 3.32 13.93 10.53
N ARG A 211 4.52 14.48 10.27
CA ARG A 211 5.81 13.83 10.61
C ARG A 211 5.87 13.35 12.06
N VAL A 212 5.29 14.13 12.99
CA VAL A 212 5.29 13.85 14.43
C VAL A 212 4.46 12.60 14.78
N ASP A 213 3.38 12.35 14.02
CA ASP A 213 2.39 11.32 14.33
C ASP A 213 2.60 10.03 13.52
N ARG A 214 3.42 10.06 12.46
CA ARG A 214 3.74 8.92 11.57
C ARG A 214 4.10 7.61 12.26
N PRO A 215 5.07 7.55 13.20
CA PRO A 215 5.46 6.26 13.80
C PRO A 215 4.30 5.66 14.60
N THR A 216 3.60 6.49 15.36
CA THR A 216 2.41 6.10 16.12
C THR A 216 1.29 5.61 15.21
N TRP A 217 1.02 6.33 14.11
CA TRP A 217 0.05 5.92 13.10
C TRP A 217 0.41 4.57 12.48
N LEU A 218 1.68 4.37 12.10
CA LEU A 218 2.14 3.13 11.48
C LEU A 218 1.96 1.93 12.42
N VAL A 219 2.40 2.05 13.68
CA VAL A 219 2.23 0.99 14.69
C VAL A 219 0.76 0.67 14.90
N GLY A 220 -0.09 1.70 15.06
CA GLY A 220 -1.53 1.52 15.23
C GLY A 220 -2.20 0.89 14.02
N ALA A 221 -1.83 1.30 12.80
CA ALA A 221 -2.38 0.77 11.55
C ALA A 221 -2.02 -0.72 11.37
N VAL A 222 -0.76 -1.09 11.62
CA VAL A 222 -0.30 -2.49 11.54
C VAL A 222 -1.00 -3.34 12.59
N MET A 223 -1.01 -2.91 13.86
CA MET A 223 -1.68 -3.66 14.93
C MET A 223 -3.18 -3.82 14.67
N GLY A 224 -3.86 -2.73 14.28
CA GLY A 224 -5.28 -2.75 13.99
C GLY A 224 -5.62 -3.63 12.79
N ALA A 225 -4.82 -3.59 11.72
CA ALA A 225 -5.03 -4.42 10.55
C ALA A 225 -4.82 -5.92 10.84
N LEU A 226 -3.75 -6.28 11.57
CA LEU A 226 -3.49 -7.68 11.93
C LEU A 226 -4.57 -8.24 12.87
N LEU A 227 -4.94 -7.50 13.91
CA LEU A 227 -6.00 -7.91 14.83
C LEU A 227 -7.35 -7.96 14.12
N GLY A 228 -7.67 -6.96 13.31
CA GLY A 228 -8.89 -6.93 12.51
C GLY A 228 -8.99 -8.11 11.56
N PHE A 229 -7.91 -8.44 10.86
CA PHE A 229 -7.85 -9.60 9.98
C PHE A 229 -8.03 -10.91 10.75
N ALA A 230 -7.33 -11.10 11.87
CA ALA A 230 -7.46 -12.30 12.69
C ALA A 230 -8.88 -12.48 13.26
N ILE A 231 -9.51 -11.40 13.73
CA ILE A 231 -10.88 -11.41 14.24
C ILE A 231 -11.89 -11.70 13.13
N TRP A 232 -11.70 -11.10 11.95
CA TRP A 232 -12.58 -11.31 10.80
C TRP A 232 -12.47 -12.74 10.26
N MET A 233 -11.26 -13.20 9.95
CA MET A 233 -11.04 -14.53 9.37
C MET A 233 -11.28 -15.66 10.36
N GLY A 234 -11.19 -15.39 11.67
CA GLY A 234 -11.49 -16.33 12.72
C GLY A 234 -12.99 -16.36 13.04
N PRO A 235 -13.43 -15.79 14.18
CA PRO A 235 -14.81 -15.96 14.64
C PRO A 235 -15.84 -15.10 13.91
N VAL A 236 -15.52 -13.86 13.52
CA VAL A 236 -16.56 -12.88 13.14
C VAL A 236 -17.08 -13.10 11.72
N GLY A 237 -16.20 -13.31 10.75
CA GLY A 237 -16.57 -13.49 9.35
C GLY A 237 -17.51 -14.69 9.14
N PRO A 238 -17.09 -15.91 9.53
CA PRO A 238 -17.91 -17.12 9.43
C PRO A 238 -19.21 -17.09 10.25
N LEU A 239 -19.29 -16.25 11.29
CA LEU A 239 -20.51 -16.07 12.08
C LEU A 239 -21.52 -15.16 11.36
N LEU A 240 -21.05 -14.12 10.66
CA LEU A 240 -21.91 -13.13 10.02
C LEU A 240 -22.31 -13.50 8.60
N LEU A 241 -21.42 -14.17 7.87
CA LEU A 241 -21.62 -14.57 6.48
C LEU A 241 -21.27 -16.06 6.32
N PRO A 242 -22.01 -16.78 5.45
CA PRO A 242 -21.78 -18.20 5.21
C PRO A 242 -20.46 -18.48 4.47
#